data_AF-A0A1S3KP20-F1
#
_entry.id   AF-A0A1S3KP20-F1
#
_cell.length_a   1.000
_cell.length_b   1.000
_cell.length_c   1.000
_cell.angle_alpha   90.00
_cell.angle_beta   90.00
_cell.angle_gamma   90.00
#
_symmetry.space_group_name_H-M   'P 1'
#
loop_
_entity.id
_entity.type
_entity.pdbx_description
1 polymer ?
#
loop_
_entity_poly.entity_id
_entity_poly.type
_entity_poly.pdbx_seq_one_letter_code
_entity_poly.pdbx_strand_id
1 'polypeptide(L)'
;MDNATENGGGAGGDMAVEGASEIELVFCPHPTLMDKEDTVQTSVEFVPRYIKTSGNATVDHLSKYLAVRLALEELRKNGEASPVNVDAASEKQYTIYIPTANGQFTVLNGSFSLELVSEKYWKVNKPMELYFAPTKEHK
;
A
#
# COMPACT_ATOMS: atom_id res chain seq x y z
N MET A 1 -46.84 19.24 -21.57
CA MET A 1 -46.62 19.79 -20.23
C MET A 1 -47.20 18.71 -19.33
N ASP A 2 -46.44 17.84 -18.66
CA ASP A 2 -45.20 18.11 -17.91
C ASP A 2 -44.31 16.86 -17.83
N ASN A 3 -43.01 17.05 -18.07
CA ASN A 3 -41.96 16.05 -17.97
C ASN A 3 -41.23 16.30 -16.64
N ALA A 4 -41.25 15.35 -15.71
CA ALA A 4 -40.46 15.42 -14.48
C ALA A 4 -39.50 14.23 -14.44
N THR A 5 -38.27 14.51 -14.88
CA THR A 5 -37.09 13.68 -14.67
C THR A 5 -36.61 13.90 -13.23
N GLU A 6 -36.70 12.88 -12.38
CA GLU A 6 -35.95 12.86 -11.12
C GLU A 6 -34.62 12.14 -11.34
N ASN A 7 -33.62 12.95 -11.66
CA ASN A 7 -32.23 12.53 -11.77
C ASN A 7 -31.65 12.52 -10.35
N GLY A 8 -31.75 11.38 -9.67
CA GLY A 8 -31.04 11.12 -8.41
C GLY A 8 -29.56 10.91 -8.68
N GLY A 9 -28.83 12.00 -8.90
CA GLY A 9 -27.38 12.00 -9.03
C GLY A 9 -26.73 11.53 -7.73
N GLY A 10 -26.29 10.27 -7.71
CA GLY A 10 -25.37 9.76 -6.71
C GLY A 10 -24.08 10.55 -6.74
N ALA A 11 -23.94 11.50 -5.82
CA ALA A 11 -22.69 12.19 -5.53
C ALA A 11 -21.74 11.22 -4.83
N GLY A 12 -21.10 10.35 -5.62
CA GLY A 12 -20.08 9.40 -5.18
C GLY A 12 -18.85 9.40 -6.09
N GLY A 13 -18.59 10.50 -6.79
CA GLY A 13 -17.46 10.65 -7.70
C GLY A 13 -16.58 11.83 -7.30
N ASP A 14 -15.31 11.54 -7.04
CA ASP A 14 -14.19 12.47 -7.00
C ASP A 14 -14.33 13.69 -6.07
N MET A 15 -14.15 13.46 -4.76
CA MET A 15 -13.39 14.44 -3.98
C MET A 15 -11.91 14.33 -4.39
N ALA A 16 -11.56 14.90 -5.54
CA ALA A 16 -10.18 15.28 -5.79
C ALA A 16 -9.79 16.19 -4.62
N VAL A 17 -8.92 15.69 -3.74
CA VAL A 17 -8.41 16.45 -2.59
C VAL A 17 -7.45 17.49 -3.17
N GLU A 18 -7.99 18.57 -3.72
CA GLU A 18 -7.22 19.73 -4.19
C GLU A 18 -6.44 20.29 -2.99
N GLY A 19 -5.16 19.92 -2.90
CA GLY A 19 -4.25 20.37 -1.83
C GLY A 19 -3.40 19.28 -1.18
N ALA A 20 -3.60 17.99 -1.47
CA ALA A 20 -2.71 16.96 -0.95
C ALA A 20 -1.41 16.89 -1.78
N SER A 21 -0.26 17.18 -1.15
CA SER A 21 1.07 17.00 -1.75
C SER A 21 1.20 15.61 -2.36
N GLU A 22 1.70 15.45 -3.58
CA GLU A 22 1.97 14.12 -4.14
C GLU A 22 3.31 13.58 -3.63
N ILE A 23 3.36 12.28 -3.35
CA ILE A 23 4.55 11.57 -2.88
C ILE A 23 4.87 10.44 -3.86
N GLU A 24 6.14 10.38 -4.26
CA GLU A 24 6.73 9.26 -5.01
C GLU A 24 7.55 8.39 -4.06
N LEU A 25 7.41 7.08 -4.21
CA LEU A 25 8.13 6.11 -3.38
C LEU A 25 8.48 4.83 -4.14
N VAL A 26 9.56 4.20 -3.68
CA VAL A 26 9.99 2.86 -4.06
C VAL A 26 9.67 1.94 -2.88
N PHE A 27 8.88 0.92 -3.13
CA PHE A 27 8.37 0.01 -2.11
C PHE A 27 8.97 -1.38 -2.30
N CYS A 28 9.93 -1.72 -1.44
CA CYS A 28 10.81 -2.87 -1.58
C CYS A 28 10.44 -4.02 -0.62
N PRO A 29 10.68 -5.27 -1.00
CA PRO A 29 10.69 -6.37 -0.04
C PRO A 29 11.78 -6.16 1.02
N HIS A 30 11.49 -6.46 2.28
CA HIS A 30 12.49 -6.36 3.36
C HIS A 30 13.64 -7.37 3.13
N PRO A 31 14.91 -6.94 3.11
CA PRO A 31 16.02 -7.78 2.64
C PRO A 31 16.27 -9.05 3.46
N THR A 32 15.87 -9.06 4.74
CA THR A 32 16.12 -10.18 5.67
C THR A 32 14.87 -10.78 6.30
N LEU A 33 13.70 -10.16 6.14
CA LEU A 33 12.45 -10.60 6.79
C LEU A 33 11.49 -11.26 5.80
N MET A 34 11.87 -11.33 4.52
CA MET A 34 11.16 -12.11 3.51
C MET A 34 11.75 -13.53 3.54
N ASP A 35 11.00 -14.49 4.10
CA ASP A 35 11.41 -15.88 4.04
C ASP A 35 11.07 -16.49 2.67
N LYS A 36 11.76 -17.59 2.31
CA LYS A 36 11.44 -18.33 1.08
C LYS A 36 10.00 -18.84 1.10
N GLU A 37 9.46 -19.17 2.27
CA GLU A 37 8.09 -19.62 2.44
C GLU A 37 7.08 -18.51 2.15
N ASP A 38 7.34 -17.27 2.58
CA ASP A 38 6.48 -16.12 2.25
C ASP A 38 6.39 -15.88 0.74
N THR A 39 7.51 -16.10 0.03
CA THR A 39 7.60 -16.02 -1.44
C THR A 39 6.92 -17.20 -2.14
N VAL A 40 6.66 -18.30 -1.42
CA VAL A 40 5.94 -19.47 -1.94
C VAL A 40 4.45 -19.37 -1.62
N GLN A 41 4.07 -18.73 -0.50
CA GLN A 41 2.70 -18.53 -0.07
C GLN A 41 1.93 -17.61 -1.03
N THR A 42 2.60 -16.59 -1.54
CA THR A 42 2.13 -15.80 -2.67
C THR A 42 2.95 -16.24 -3.86
N SER A 43 2.37 -16.93 -4.84
CA SER A 43 3.06 -17.41 -6.06
C SER A 43 3.65 -16.27 -6.92
N VAL A 44 3.61 -15.03 -6.45
CA VAL A 44 4.08 -13.80 -7.08
C VAL A 44 5.46 -13.41 -6.56
N GLU A 45 6.32 -13.00 -7.49
CA GLU A 45 7.65 -12.52 -7.13
C GLU A 45 7.57 -11.18 -6.40
N PHE A 46 8.22 -11.10 -5.25
CA PHE A 46 8.39 -9.85 -4.53
C PHE A 46 9.47 -9.00 -5.19
N VAL A 47 9.04 -8.13 -6.11
CA VAL A 47 9.89 -7.12 -6.74
C VAL A 47 9.62 -5.72 -6.17
N PRO A 48 10.59 -4.79 -6.25
CA PRO A 48 10.34 -3.39 -5.92
C PRO A 48 9.17 -2.81 -6.73
N ARG A 49 8.29 -2.08 -6.05
CA ARG A 49 7.12 -1.42 -6.66
C ARG A 49 7.29 0.09 -6.62
N TYR A 50 7.14 0.75 -7.76
CA TYR A 50 7.21 2.21 -7.87
C TYR A 50 5.80 2.79 -7.77
N ILE A 51 5.57 3.64 -6.78
CA ILE A 51 4.22 4.12 -6.42
C ILE A 51 4.24 5.64 -6.35
N LYS A 52 3.21 6.27 -6.91
CA LYS A 52 2.88 7.67 -6.71
C LYS A 52 1.51 7.74 -6.05
N THR A 53 1.39 8.49 -4.96
CA THR A 53 0.14 8.62 -4.20
C THR A 53 0.07 9.97 -3.47
N SER A 54 -1.03 10.26 -2.78
CA SER A 54 -1.14 11.49 -1.99
C SER A 54 -0.35 11.38 -0.68
N GLY A 55 0.20 12.51 -0.22
CA GLY A 55 0.93 12.62 1.05
C GLY A 55 0.02 12.39 2.26
N ASN A 56 -1.29 12.58 2.08
CA ASN A 56 -2.32 12.28 3.09
C ASN A 56 -2.63 10.78 3.20
N ALA A 57 -2.19 9.94 2.25
CA ALA A 57 -2.27 8.50 2.40
C ALA A 57 -1.48 8.08 3.65
N THR A 58 -1.89 6.98 4.27
CA THR A 58 -1.24 6.49 5.50
C THR A 58 -0.46 5.21 5.25
N VAL A 59 0.36 4.82 6.22
CA VAL A 59 1.09 3.56 6.19
C VAL A 59 0.13 2.37 6.11
N ASP A 60 -1.01 2.41 6.80
CA ASP A 60 -2.06 1.38 6.69
C ASP A 60 -2.63 1.27 5.27
N HIS A 61 -2.80 2.41 4.57
CA HIS A 61 -3.21 2.40 3.17
C HIS A 61 -2.18 1.71 2.28
N LEU A 62 -0.87 1.89 2.52
CA LEU A 62 0.18 1.18 1.77
C LEU A 62 0.20 -0.32 2.05
N SER A 63 0.02 -0.73 3.31
CA SER A 63 -0.09 -2.14 3.68
C SER A 63 -1.29 -2.80 3.00
N LYS A 64 -2.46 -2.18 3.07
CA LYS A 64 -3.67 -2.67 2.40
C LYS A 64 -3.51 -2.69 0.88
N TYR A 65 -2.91 -1.65 0.29
CA TYR A 65 -2.58 -1.63 -1.14
C TYR A 65 -1.76 -2.86 -1.54
N LEU A 66 -0.73 -3.21 -0.77
CA LEU A 66 0.12 -4.35 -1.07
C LEU A 66 -0.66 -5.66 -1.01
N ALA A 67 -1.46 -5.87 0.04
CA ALA A 67 -2.31 -7.05 0.17
C ALA A 67 -3.26 -7.22 -1.03
N VAL A 68 -3.95 -6.14 -1.41
CA VAL A 68 -4.85 -6.13 -2.58
C VAL A 68 -4.07 -6.38 -3.87
N ARG A 69 -2.92 -5.73 -4.04
CA ARG A 69 -2.11 -5.84 -5.26
C ARG A 69 -1.62 -7.27 -5.49
N LEU A 70 -1.14 -7.93 -4.45
CA LEU A 70 -0.67 -9.32 -4.53
C LEU A 70 -1.83 -10.27 -4.83
N ALA A 71 -2.99 -10.09 -4.19
CA ALA A 71 -4.18 -10.90 -4.46
C ALA A 71 -4.64 -10.79 -5.93
N LEU A 72 -4.57 -9.58 -6.51
CA LEU A 72 -4.86 -9.34 -7.94
C LEU A 72 -3.80 -9.98 -8.86
N GLU A 73 -2.53 -9.97 -8.46
CA GLU A 73 -1.43 -10.57 -9.23
C GLU A 73 -1.53 -12.10 -9.25
N GLU A 74 -1.85 -12.73 -8.11
CA GLU A 74 -2.12 -14.17 -8.01
C GLU A 74 -3.30 -14.60 -8.87
N LEU A 75 -4.41 -13.84 -8.83
CA LEU A 75 -5.58 -14.15 -9.67
C LEU A 75 -5.21 -14.19 -11.15
N ARG A 76 -4.48 -13.17 -11.62
CA ARG A 76 -4.05 -13.09 -13.02
C ARG A 76 -3.15 -14.26 -13.41
N LYS A 77 -2.34 -14.77 -12.48
CA LYS A 77 -1.43 -15.89 -12.71
C LYS A 77 -2.16 -17.23 -12.77
N ASN A 78 -3.13 -17.44 -11.88
CA ASN A 78 -3.87 -18.70 -11.78
C ASN A 78 -5.00 -18.84 -12.81
N GLY A 79 -5.42 -17.73 -13.45
CA GLY A 79 -6.43 -17.75 -14.51
C GLY A 79 -7.84 -18.12 -14.04
N GLU A 80 -8.05 -18.27 -12.74
CA GLU A 80 -9.37 -18.52 -12.16
C GLU A 80 -10.17 -17.21 -12.15
N ALA A 81 -11.40 -17.25 -12.66
CA ALA A 81 -12.34 -16.13 -12.65
C ALA A 81 -13.08 -16.00 -11.30
N SER A 82 -12.52 -16.51 -10.21
CA SER A 82 -13.09 -16.31 -8.87
C SER A 82 -12.94 -14.83 -8.49
N PRO A 83 -13.96 -14.20 -7.89
CA PRO A 83 -13.81 -12.84 -7.41
C PRO A 83 -12.63 -12.80 -6.44
N VAL A 84 -11.69 -11.87 -6.66
CA VAL A 84 -10.65 -11.59 -5.67
C VAL A 84 -11.38 -11.31 -4.37
N ASN A 85 -11.10 -12.08 -3.32
CA ASN A 85 -11.56 -11.73 -1.99
C ASN A 85 -10.72 -10.55 -1.49
N VAL A 86 -10.88 -9.39 -2.15
CA VAL A 86 -10.29 -8.11 -1.76
C VAL A 86 -10.79 -7.70 -0.39
N ASP A 87 -11.94 -8.23 0.05
CA ASP A 87 -12.47 -8.02 1.39
C ASP A 87 -11.60 -8.67 2.46
N ALA A 88 -10.86 -9.74 2.13
CA ALA A 88 -9.88 -10.34 3.03
C ALA A 88 -8.57 -9.54 3.11
N ALA A 89 -8.32 -8.63 2.16
CA ALA A 89 -7.10 -7.82 2.17
C ALA A 89 -7.16 -6.74 3.26
N SER A 90 -6.21 -6.79 4.19
CA SER A 90 -6.15 -5.91 5.35
C SER A 90 -4.78 -5.26 5.49
N GLU A 91 -4.81 -4.04 6.04
CA GLU A 91 -3.68 -3.27 6.53
C GLU A 91 -2.83 -4.00 7.59
N LYS A 92 -3.35 -5.06 8.21
CA LYS A 92 -2.61 -5.82 9.23
C LYS A 92 -1.67 -6.86 8.64
N GLN A 93 -1.79 -7.19 7.35
CA GLN A 93 -1.03 -8.30 6.75
C GLN A 93 0.43 -7.96 6.53
N TYR A 94 0.77 -6.68 6.38
CA TYR A 94 2.14 -6.25 6.14
C TYR A 94 2.58 -5.18 7.13
N THR A 95 3.79 -5.35 7.65
CA THR A 95 4.48 -4.34 8.45
C THR A 95 5.39 -3.54 7.54
N ILE A 96 5.35 -2.21 7.67
CA ILE A 96 6.09 -1.27 6.82
C ILE A 96 7.26 -0.69 7.61
N TYR A 97 8.41 -0.59 6.95
CA TYR A 97 9.67 -0.17 7.52
C TYR A 97 10.31 0.95 6.69
N ILE A 98 11.10 1.79 7.36
CA ILE A 98 11.97 2.78 6.72
C ILE A 98 13.42 2.51 7.15
N PRO A 99 14.40 2.50 6.22
CA PRO A 99 15.81 2.34 6.57
C PRO A 99 16.30 3.59 7.30
N THR A 100 17.24 3.38 8.21
CA THR A 100 17.94 4.45 8.93
C THR A 100 19.40 4.51 8.46
N ALA A 101 20.08 5.62 8.73
CA ALA A 101 21.47 5.84 8.31
C ALA A 101 22.46 4.75 8.78
N ASN A 102 22.12 4.02 9.85
CA ASN A 102 22.95 2.95 10.41
C ASN A 102 22.67 1.57 9.79
N GLY A 103 21.88 1.49 8.72
CA GLY A 103 21.46 0.22 8.11
C GLY A 103 20.43 -0.57 8.93
N GLN A 104 19.87 0.04 10.00
CA GLN A 104 18.76 -0.52 10.76
C GLN A 104 17.42 -0.10 10.13
N PHE A 105 16.35 -0.84 10.44
CA PHE A 105 15.00 -0.56 9.95
C PHE A 105 14.09 -0.14 11.11
N THR A 106 13.31 0.93 10.90
CA THR A 106 12.31 1.41 11.86
C THR A 106 10.92 1.02 11.38
N VAL A 107 10.13 0.39 12.25
CA VAL A 107 8.71 0.11 11.99
C VAL A 107 7.93 1.44 11.96
N LEU A 108 7.15 1.64 10.91
CA LEU A 108 6.27 2.79 10.79
C LEU A 108 4.89 2.50 11.40
N ASN A 109 4.31 3.48 12.10
CA ASN A 109 2.96 3.37 12.62
C ASN A 109 1.95 3.51 11.49
N GLY A 110 0.97 2.60 11.45
CA GLY A 110 -0.11 2.55 10.46
C GLY A 110 -0.86 3.86 10.23
N SER A 111 -1.05 4.63 11.31
CA SER A 111 -1.76 5.91 11.29
C SER A 111 -0.96 7.09 10.73
N PHE A 112 0.36 6.95 10.54
CA PHE A 112 1.17 8.04 10.03
C PHE A 112 0.87 8.30 8.55
N SER A 113 0.69 9.57 8.20
CA SER A 113 0.62 10.00 6.80
C SER A 113 1.98 9.90 6.13
N LEU A 114 2.01 9.71 4.81
CA LEU A 114 3.25 9.64 4.06
C LEU A 114 4.01 10.98 4.05
N GLU A 115 3.30 12.09 4.14
CA GLU A 115 3.88 13.42 4.35
C GLU A 115 4.64 13.48 5.69
N LEU A 116 4.01 13.05 6.79
CA LEU A 116 4.67 12.98 8.10
C LEU A 116 5.88 12.03 8.08
N VAL A 117 5.77 10.89 7.38
CA VAL A 117 6.90 9.95 7.25
C VAL A 117 8.07 10.60 6.51
N SER A 118 7.78 11.30 5.42
CA SER A 118 8.78 12.02 4.61
C SER A 118 9.53 13.06 5.45
N GLU A 119 8.80 13.93 6.15
CA GLU A 119 9.36 15.00 6.97
C GLU A 119 10.18 14.48 8.16
N LYS A 120 9.69 13.42 8.82
CA LYS A 120 10.27 12.94 10.07
C LYS A 120 11.42 11.98 9.87
N TYR A 121 11.34 11.08 8.87
CA TYR A 121 12.26 9.96 8.73
C TYR A 121 13.12 10.02 7.46
N TRP A 122 12.58 10.51 6.32
CA TRP A 122 13.30 10.49 5.04
C TRP A 122 14.24 11.69 4.86
N LYS A 123 13.71 12.91 4.99
CA LYS A 123 14.48 14.17 4.99
C LYS A 123 15.43 14.41 3.80
N VAL A 124 15.23 13.72 2.68
CA VAL A 124 16.02 13.92 1.45
C VAL A 124 15.09 14.18 0.27
N ASN A 125 15.56 14.98 -0.68
CA ASN A 125 14.81 15.34 -1.88
C ASN A 125 14.95 14.25 -2.97
N LYS A 126 14.52 13.03 -2.64
CA LYS A 126 14.47 11.86 -3.53
C LYS A 126 13.20 11.07 -3.23
N PRO A 127 12.70 10.22 -4.15
CA PRO A 127 11.59 9.31 -3.85
C PRO A 127 11.88 8.49 -2.59
N MET A 128 10.89 8.35 -1.70
CA MET A 128 11.07 7.62 -0.44
C MET A 128 11.31 6.13 -0.69
N GLU A 129 12.25 5.53 0.02
CA GLU A 129 12.43 4.08 0.01
C GLU A 129 11.80 3.47 1.26
N LEU A 130 10.73 2.68 1.06
CA LEU A 130 10.03 1.96 2.11
C LEU A 130 10.16 0.46 1.88
N TYR A 131 10.11 -0.31 2.96
CA TYR A 131 10.27 -1.75 2.94
C TYR A 131 9.07 -2.43 3.57
N PHE A 132 8.68 -3.61 3.09
CA PHE A 132 7.58 -4.39 3.65
C PHE A 132 8.02 -5.80 4.01
N ALA A 133 7.37 -6.37 5.02
CA ALA A 133 7.40 -7.79 5.33
C ALA A 133 6.03 -8.24 5.85
N PRO A 134 5.63 -9.51 5.66
CA PRO A 134 4.45 -10.07 6.29
C PRO A 134 4.47 -9.84 7.80
N THR A 135 3.35 -9.39 8.34
CA THR A 135 3.20 -9.23 9.78
C THR A 135 3.14 -10.61 10.42
N LYS A 136 4.16 -10.95 11.20
CA LYS A 136 4.13 -12.14 12.05
C LYS A 136 3.36 -11.77 13.31
N GLU A 137 2.06 -12.08 13.37
CA GLU A 137 1.33 -12.00 14.64
C GLU A 137 2.02 -12.92 15.66
N HIS A 138 2.27 -12.42 16.87
CA HIS A 138 2.57 -13.30 18.00
C HIS A 138 1.31 -14.11 18.27
N LYS A 139 1.35 -15.38 17.89
CA LYS A 139 0.33 -16.38 18.19
C LYS A 139 0.03 -16.47 19.68
#